data_AF-A0A7W9SL07-F1
#
_entry.id   AF-A0A7W9SL07-F1
#
_cell.length_a   1.000
_cell.length_b   1.000
_cell.length_c   1.000
_cell.angle_alpha   90.00
_cell.angle_beta   90.00
_cell.angle_gamma   90.00
#
_symmetry.space_group_name_H-M   'P 1'
#
loop_
_entity.id
_entity.type
_entity.pdbx_description
1 polymer ?
#
loop_
_entity_poly.entity_id
_entity_poly.type
_entity_poly.pdbx_seq_one_letter_code
_entity_poly.pdbx_strand_id
1 'polypeptide(L)'
;MKQLFLLIPIAVLAGCGGVSRNPQTFLQVDRLARPAVNEVFATVAGDRHKVNDENNPTDDAGQLANDIQGFMTGTAGRSQAITNVVKAVLVPDVLVADLNQTDSAAYLGAETGGATGGKFGGRKLTDDVVDISLGVIFGGTVPALGLAPDDNKEIPTLTSDNVGASGKRFTSTFPYLGAPR
;
A
#
# COMPACT_ATOMS: atom_id res chain seq x y z
N MET A 1 -5.00 -19.15 54.94
CA MET A 1 -5.05 -17.83 54.27
C MET A 1 -6.02 -17.97 53.11
N LYS A 2 -7.16 -17.27 53.15
CA LYS A 2 -8.27 -17.40 52.19
C LYS A 2 -8.00 -16.47 50.99
N GLN A 3 -7.91 -17.05 49.79
CA GLN A 3 -7.81 -16.27 48.55
C GLN A 3 -9.20 -15.77 48.13
N LEU A 4 -9.30 -14.47 47.87
CA LEU A 4 -10.50 -13.78 47.43
C LEU A 4 -10.35 -13.47 45.93
N PHE A 5 -11.17 -14.11 45.09
CA PHE A 5 -11.28 -13.80 43.67
C PHE A 5 -12.05 -12.49 43.49
N LEU A 6 -11.43 -11.51 42.82
CA LEU A 6 -12.06 -10.24 42.45
C LEU A 6 -12.62 -10.37 41.02
N LEU A 7 -13.94 -10.40 40.89
CA LEU A 7 -14.66 -10.26 39.63
C LEU A 7 -14.90 -8.76 39.35
N ILE A 8 -14.38 -8.25 38.24
CA ILE A 8 -14.65 -6.88 37.77
C ILE A 8 -15.84 -6.92 36.80
N PRO A 9 -16.93 -6.18 37.04
CA PRO A 9 -18.00 -6.06 36.06
C PRO A 9 -17.63 -5.05 34.97
N ILE A 10 -17.74 -5.46 33.71
CA ILE A 10 -17.63 -4.57 32.55
C ILE A 10 -18.95 -3.82 32.40
N ALA A 11 -18.94 -2.50 32.56
CA ALA A 11 -20.07 -1.64 32.23
C ALA A 11 -20.00 -1.26 30.75
N VAL A 12 -20.96 -1.69 29.94
CA VAL A 12 -21.16 -1.20 28.57
C VAL A 12 -22.01 0.06 28.64
N LEU A 13 -21.42 1.19 28.29
CA LEU A 13 -22.10 2.48 28.22
C LEU A 13 -22.85 2.58 26.89
N ALA A 14 -24.18 2.42 26.91
CA ALA A 14 -25.04 2.67 25.75
C ALA A 14 -25.20 4.19 25.57
N GLY A 15 -24.64 4.75 24.49
CA GLY A 15 -24.88 6.13 24.10
C GLY A 15 -26.32 6.34 23.63
N CYS A 16 -27.05 7.24 24.29
CA CYS A 16 -28.33 7.77 23.83
C CYS A 16 -28.10 8.87 22.80
N GLY A 17 -28.70 8.72 21.62
CA GLY A 17 -28.69 9.71 20.55
C GLY A 17 -29.54 9.24 19.39
N GLY A 18 -30.85 9.41 19.52
CA GLY A 18 -31.84 9.04 18.51
C GLY A 18 -31.70 9.88 17.25
N VAL A 19 -31.02 9.33 16.25
CA VAL A 19 -31.37 9.55 14.85
C VAL A 19 -31.56 8.15 14.28
N SER A 20 -32.79 7.80 13.90
CA SER A 20 -33.05 6.62 13.07
C SER A 20 -32.46 6.89 11.68
N ARG A 21 -31.12 6.82 11.57
CA ARG A 21 -30.47 6.53 10.32
C ARG A 21 -30.70 5.04 10.14
N ASN A 22 -31.58 4.67 9.22
CA ASN A 22 -31.51 3.34 8.61
C ASN A 22 -30.01 3.10 8.34
N PRO A 23 -29.34 2.13 9.01
CA PRO A 23 -27.89 2.04 8.96
C PRO A 23 -27.52 1.94 7.49
N GLN A 24 -26.95 3.01 6.94
CA GLN A 24 -26.49 3.02 5.57
C GLN A 24 -25.34 2.03 5.57
N THR A 25 -25.59 0.83 5.07
CA THR A 25 -24.55 -0.15 4.82
C THR A 25 -23.79 0.33 3.61
N PHE A 26 -22.58 0.83 3.81
CA PHE A 26 -21.69 1.16 2.71
C PHE A 26 -21.09 -0.15 2.21
N LEU A 27 -21.21 -0.40 0.90
CA LEU A 27 -20.50 -1.47 0.23
C LEU A 27 -19.19 -0.89 -0.28
N GLN A 28 -18.08 -1.56 0.02
CA GLN A 28 -16.82 -1.26 -0.64
C GLN A 28 -16.91 -1.78 -2.08
N VAL A 29 -16.68 -0.89 -3.04
CA VAL A 29 -16.67 -1.23 -4.47
C VAL A 29 -15.25 -1.24 -5.01
N ASP A 30 -14.34 -0.49 -4.39
CA ASP A 30 -12.98 -0.28 -4.88
C ASP A 30 -12.03 0.13 -3.75
N ARG A 31 -10.75 -0.23 -3.92
CA ARG A 31 -9.62 0.15 -3.07
C ARG A 31 -8.56 0.85 -3.91
N LEU A 32 -8.53 2.17 -3.79
CA LEU A 32 -7.62 3.04 -4.55
C LEU A 32 -6.43 3.54 -3.71
N ALA A 33 -6.03 2.80 -2.68
CA ALA A 33 -5.00 3.25 -1.75
C ALA A 33 -3.62 3.36 -2.43
N ARG A 34 -3.30 2.40 -3.29
CA ARG A 34 -1.99 2.31 -3.96
C ARG A 34 -2.17 2.11 -5.46
N PRO A 35 -1.76 3.09 -6.28
CA PRO A 35 -1.93 2.99 -7.72
C PRO A 35 -1.04 1.89 -8.29
N ALA A 36 -1.51 1.28 -9.39
CA ALA A 36 -0.87 0.23 -10.17
C ALA A 36 -0.79 -1.14 -9.48
N VAL A 37 -1.15 -1.28 -8.20
CA VAL A 37 -1.05 -2.56 -7.51
C VAL A 37 -2.09 -3.53 -8.09
N ASN A 38 -3.38 -3.20 -7.99
CA ASN A 38 -4.40 -4.11 -8.49
C ASN A 38 -4.38 -4.21 -10.03
N GLU A 39 -4.13 -3.08 -10.71
CA GLU A 39 -4.16 -2.99 -12.17
C GLU A 39 -3.06 -3.82 -12.85
N VAL A 40 -1.90 -3.97 -12.20
CA VAL A 40 -0.79 -4.76 -12.75
C VAL A 40 -0.91 -6.23 -12.38
N PHE A 41 -1.25 -6.54 -11.13
CA PHE A 41 -1.19 -7.93 -10.63
C PHE A 41 -2.45 -8.74 -10.91
N ALA A 42 -3.63 -8.12 -10.88
CA ALA A 42 -4.87 -8.85 -11.00
C ALA A 42 -5.21 -9.19 -12.45
N THR A 43 -5.44 -10.47 -12.72
CA THR A 43 -5.82 -10.94 -14.05
C THR A 43 -7.31 -10.73 -14.31
N VAL A 44 -7.68 -10.48 -15.57
CA VAL A 44 -9.09 -10.46 -16.00
C VAL A 44 -9.75 -11.83 -15.79
N ALA A 45 -8.99 -12.92 -15.92
CA ALA A 45 -9.51 -14.26 -15.69
C ALA A 45 -9.92 -14.43 -14.21
N GLY A 46 -11.17 -14.87 -13.98
CA GLY A 46 -11.68 -15.10 -12.63
C GLY A 46 -11.96 -13.81 -11.84
N ASP A 47 -12.15 -12.68 -12.52
CA ASP A 47 -12.54 -11.39 -11.94
C ASP A 47 -11.64 -10.93 -10.79
N ARG A 48 -10.32 -11.20 -10.87
CA ARG A 48 -9.39 -10.94 -9.76
C ARG A 48 -9.37 -9.48 -9.33
N HIS A 49 -9.53 -8.55 -10.29
CA HIS A 49 -9.58 -7.11 -9.99
C HIS A 49 -10.71 -6.82 -9.01
N LYS A 50 -11.95 -7.23 -9.36
CA LYS A 50 -13.14 -7.11 -8.53
C LYS A 50 -12.97 -7.78 -7.16
N VAL A 51 -12.36 -8.96 -7.13
CA VAL A 51 -12.14 -9.68 -5.87
C VAL A 51 -11.23 -8.87 -4.93
N ASN A 52 -10.14 -8.31 -5.45
CA ASN A 52 -9.24 -7.49 -4.63
C ASN A 52 -9.87 -6.14 -4.24
N ASP A 53 -10.69 -5.55 -5.11
CA ASP A 53 -11.42 -4.30 -4.89
C ASP A 53 -12.46 -4.41 -3.76
N GLU A 54 -13.24 -5.50 -3.76
CA GLU A 54 -14.37 -5.70 -2.82
C GLU A 54 -13.95 -6.37 -1.49
N ASN A 55 -12.77 -7.01 -1.43
CA ASN A 55 -12.29 -7.69 -0.21
C ASN A 55 -11.69 -6.74 0.84
N ASN A 56 -11.66 -7.22 2.09
CA ASN A 56 -10.99 -6.50 3.17
C ASN A 56 -9.47 -6.62 3.01
N PRO A 57 -8.69 -5.60 3.42
CA PRO A 57 -7.23 -5.68 3.43
C PRO A 57 -6.68 -6.88 4.23
N THR A 58 -7.42 -7.38 5.22
CA THR A 58 -7.04 -8.58 5.98
C THR A 58 -7.02 -9.86 5.14
N ASP A 59 -7.72 -9.87 4.00
CA ASP A 59 -7.83 -11.01 3.11
C ASP A 59 -6.70 -11.03 2.04
N ASP A 60 -5.95 -9.93 1.89
CA ASP A 60 -4.93 -9.76 0.84
C ASP A 60 -3.83 -10.82 0.87
N ALA A 61 -3.46 -11.28 2.07
CA ALA A 61 -2.48 -12.35 2.24
C ALA A 61 -2.88 -13.66 1.56
N GLY A 62 -4.19 -13.90 1.39
CA GLY A 62 -4.76 -15.05 0.67
C GLY A 62 -5.30 -14.73 -0.72
N GLN A 63 -5.31 -13.46 -1.14
CA GLN A 63 -5.90 -13.01 -2.40
C GLN A 63 -4.85 -12.29 -3.24
N LEU A 64 -4.64 -10.99 -3.02
CA LEU A 64 -3.67 -10.17 -3.76
C LEU A 64 -2.25 -10.77 -3.74
N ALA A 65 -1.83 -11.37 -2.62
CA ALA A 65 -0.53 -12.03 -2.51
C ALA A 65 -0.33 -13.19 -3.51
N ASN A 66 -1.42 -13.85 -3.93
CA ASN A 66 -1.39 -14.90 -4.95
C ASN A 66 -1.34 -14.32 -6.36
N ASP A 67 -2.04 -13.21 -6.60
CA ASP A 67 -1.98 -12.47 -7.88
C ASP A 67 -0.56 -11.92 -8.11
N ILE A 68 0.04 -11.30 -7.08
CA ILE A 68 1.45 -10.87 -7.10
C ILE A 68 2.37 -12.06 -7.40
N GLN A 69 2.19 -13.20 -6.72
CA GLN A 69 3.01 -14.39 -6.95
C GLN A 69 2.94 -14.86 -8.42
N GLY A 70 1.73 -14.97 -8.95
CA GLY A 70 1.49 -15.43 -10.32
C GLY A 70 2.08 -14.49 -11.36
N PHE A 71 1.83 -13.18 -11.22
CA PHE A 71 2.33 -12.18 -12.14
C PHE A 71 3.86 -12.06 -12.07
N MET A 72 4.44 -11.95 -10.87
CA MET A 72 5.87 -11.70 -10.71
C MET A 72 6.73 -12.84 -11.24
N THR A 73 6.35 -14.09 -10.94
CA THR A 73 7.12 -15.27 -11.38
C THR A 73 6.79 -15.72 -12.79
N GLY A 74 5.55 -15.50 -13.25
CA GLY A 74 5.08 -15.88 -14.57
C GLY A 74 5.34 -14.78 -15.62
N THR A 75 4.53 -13.71 -15.56
CA THR A 75 4.52 -12.65 -16.58
C THR A 75 5.77 -11.77 -16.53
N ALA A 76 6.15 -11.28 -15.35
CA ALA A 76 7.35 -10.45 -15.18
C ALA A 76 8.64 -11.27 -15.11
N GLY A 77 8.54 -12.59 -14.89
CA GLY A 77 9.68 -13.52 -14.88
C GLY A 77 10.69 -13.32 -13.75
N ARG A 78 10.37 -12.51 -12.74
CA ARG A 78 11.24 -12.14 -11.60
C ARG A 78 11.51 -13.35 -10.70
N SER A 79 12.60 -13.29 -9.96
CA SER A 79 12.98 -14.34 -9.01
C SER A 79 12.03 -14.44 -7.82
N GLN A 80 12.03 -15.59 -7.14
CA GLN A 80 11.24 -15.77 -5.93
C GLN A 80 11.69 -14.84 -4.79
N ALA A 81 12.99 -14.49 -4.73
CA ALA A 81 13.52 -13.56 -3.74
C ALA A 81 12.91 -12.15 -3.90
N ILE A 82 12.94 -11.61 -5.12
CA ILE A 82 12.29 -10.33 -5.45
C ILE A 82 10.78 -10.42 -5.19
N THR A 83 10.13 -11.50 -5.65
CA THR A 83 8.69 -11.72 -5.47
C THR A 83 8.27 -11.69 -4.00
N ASN A 84 9.05 -12.32 -3.12
CA ASN A 84 8.77 -12.32 -1.68
C ASN A 84 8.84 -10.92 -1.07
N VAL A 85 9.80 -10.09 -1.51
CA VAL A 85 9.87 -8.69 -1.07
C VAL A 85 8.67 -7.91 -1.55
N VAL A 86 8.29 -8.02 -2.83
CA VAL A 86 7.11 -7.33 -3.37
C VAL A 86 5.85 -7.70 -2.61
N LYS A 87 5.67 -8.99 -2.27
CA LYS A 87 4.55 -9.43 -1.40
C LYS A 87 4.62 -8.78 -0.02
N ALA A 88 5.78 -8.77 0.63
CA ALA A 88 5.93 -8.19 1.97
C ALA A 88 5.69 -6.67 2.00
N VAL A 89 5.99 -5.98 0.89
CA VAL A 89 5.90 -4.53 0.76
C VAL A 89 4.53 -4.05 0.27
N LEU A 90 3.81 -4.87 -0.49
CA LEU A 90 2.52 -4.51 -1.10
C LEU A 90 1.31 -5.15 -0.43
N VAL A 91 1.51 -6.06 0.53
CA VAL A 91 0.43 -6.76 1.23
C VAL A 91 0.51 -6.51 2.74
N PRO A 92 -0.56 -6.01 3.39
CA PRO A 92 -1.85 -5.62 2.79
C PRO A 92 -1.73 -4.36 1.91
N ASP A 93 -2.60 -4.25 0.91
CA ASP A 93 -2.65 -3.07 0.04
C ASP A 93 -3.45 -1.96 0.73
N VAL A 94 -2.74 -1.30 1.64
CA VAL A 94 -3.16 -0.12 2.39
C VAL A 94 -2.00 0.86 2.48
N LEU A 95 -2.31 2.15 2.59
CA LEU A 95 -1.29 3.14 2.86
C LEU A 95 -0.98 3.17 4.36
N VAL A 96 0.25 2.83 4.74
CA VAL A 96 0.67 2.79 6.15
C VAL A 96 1.43 4.05 6.52
N ALA A 97 1.14 4.61 7.69
CA ALA A 97 1.93 5.66 8.32
C ALA A 97 2.24 5.29 9.78
N ASP A 98 3.51 5.38 10.18
CA ASP A 98 3.94 5.17 11.57
C ASP A 98 4.07 6.51 12.29
N LEU A 99 3.09 6.79 13.15
CA LEU A 99 3.00 8.05 13.91
C LEU A 99 4.06 8.18 15.02
N ASN A 100 4.84 7.14 15.29
CA ASN A 100 5.99 7.23 16.19
C ASN A 100 7.25 7.76 15.50
N GLN A 101 7.24 7.85 14.17
CA GLN A 101 8.34 8.41 13.40
C GLN A 101 8.16 9.92 13.24
N THR A 102 9.28 10.64 13.19
CA THR A 102 9.32 12.09 12.95
C THR A 102 9.99 12.45 11.63
N ASP A 103 10.37 11.44 10.85
CA ASP A 103 10.96 11.58 9.52
C ASP A 103 9.97 12.21 8.52
N SER A 104 10.48 12.59 7.36
CA SER A 104 9.62 12.96 6.23
C SER A 104 8.75 11.79 5.78
N ALA A 105 7.52 12.09 5.35
CA ALA A 105 6.70 11.13 4.64
C ALA A 105 7.42 10.65 3.37
N ALA A 106 7.27 9.37 3.07
CA ALA A 106 7.82 8.72 1.90
C ALA A 106 6.93 7.54 1.53
N TYR A 107 6.52 7.45 0.27
CA TYR A 107 5.81 6.29 -0.25
C TYR A 107 6.65 5.03 -0.04
N LEU A 108 6.02 3.98 0.51
CA LEU A 108 6.67 2.74 0.94
C LEU A 108 7.67 2.87 2.11
N GLY A 109 7.71 4.02 2.77
CA GLY A 109 8.68 4.29 3.83
C GLY A 109 8.53 3.39 5.05
N ALA A 110 7.30 3.15 5.51
CA ALA A 110 7.04 2.32 6.67
C ALA A 110 7.29 0.83 6.35
N GLU A 111 6.84 0.39 5.18
CA GLU A 111 6.91 -0.98 4.67
C GLU A 111 8.35 -1.42 4.38
N THR A 112 9.22 -0.46 4.01
CA THR A 112 10.64 -0.73 3.71
C THR A 112 11.60 -0.35 4.84
N GLY A 113 11.08 0.06 6.01
CA GLY A 113 11.93 0.51 7.13
C GLY A 113 12.72 1.79 6.84
N GLY A 114 12.23 2.63 5.93
CA GLY A 114 12.78 3.92 5.53
C GLY A 114 13.64 3.89 4.28
N ALA A 115 13.77 2.74 3.61
CA ALA A 115 14.65 2.60 2.45
C ALA A 115 14.26 3.54 1.29
N THR A 116 12.98 3.92 1.17
CA THR A 116 12.49 4.86 0.15
C THR A 116 12.58 6.35 0.53
N GLY A 117 13.17 6.69 1.69
CA GLY A 117 13.54 8.08 2.03
C GLY A 117 13.11 8.56 3.42
N GLY A 118 12.26 7.81 4.14
CA GLY A 118 11.86 8.15 5.50
C GLY A 118 10.98 7.07 6.12
N LYS A 119 11.02 6.90 7.44
CA LYS A 119 10.29 5.81 8.12
C LYS A 119 8.82 6.10 8.39
N PHE A 120 8.41 7.37 8.28
CA PHE A 120 7.04 7.78 8.56
C PHE A 120 6.01 7.06 7.67
N GLY A 121 6.36 6.71 6.43
CA GLY A 121 5.43 6.13 5.48
C GLY A 121 4.51 7.18 4.84
N GLY A 122 3.32 6.76 4.43
CA GLY A 122 2.36 7.61 3.72
C GLY A 122 2.83 7.95 2.31
N ARG A 123 2.71 9.22 1.91
CA ARG A 123 3.25 9.73 0.64
C ARG A 123 3.62 11.20 0.79
N LYS A 124 4.77 11.59 0.27
CA LYS A 124 5.14 12.99 0.10
C LYS A 124 4.45 13.54 -1.16
N LEU A 125 4.21 14.84 -1.18
CA LEU A 125 3.66 15.52 -2.37
C LEU A 125 4.53 15.34 -3.61
N THR A 126 5.84 15.23 -3.42
CA THR A 126 6.82 15.08 -4.50
C THR A 126 7.12 13.62 -4.84
N ASP A 127 6.50 12.65 -4.16
CA ASP A 127 6.72 11.25 -4.49
C ASP A 127 6.05 10.93 -5.82
N ASP A 128 6.83 10.41 -6.76
CA ASP A 128 6.30 9.84 -7.98
C ASP A 128 5.84 8.41 -7.70
N VAL A 129 4.62 8.30 -7.17
CA VAL A 129 4.06 7.04 -6.68
C VAL A 129 3.99 5.99 -7.79
N VAL A 130 3.73 6.41 -9.03
CA VAL A 130 3.63 5.50 -10.18
C VAL A 130 5.02 4.97 -10.55
N ASP A 131 6.01 5.85 -10.73
CA ASP A 131 7.39 5.43 -11.03
C ASP A 131 7.98 4.57 -9.91
N ILE A 132 7.71 4.89 -8.63
CA ILE A 132 8.14 4.06 -7.50
C ILE A 132 7.49 2.68 -7.56
N SER A 133 6.16 2.59 -7.74
CA SER A 133 5.44 1.32 -7.86
C SER A 133 5.99 0.49 -9.04
N LEU A 134 6.12 1.09 -10.22
CA LEU A 134 6.62 0.41 -11.42
C LEU A 134 8.10 -0.01 -11.29
N GLY A 135 8.93 0.80 -10.60
CA GLY A 135 10.31 0.43 -10.28
C GLY A 135 10.41 -0.76 -9.32
N VAL A 136 9.46 -0.93 -8.39
CA VAL A 136 9.37 -2.12 -7.52
C VAL A 136 8.98 -3.37 -8.32
N ILE A 137 8.08 -3.23 -9.31
CA ILE A 137 7.55 -4.36 -10.10
C ILE A 137 8.52 -4.79 -11.20
N PHE A 138 8.93 -3.84 -12.04
CA PHE A 138 9.69 -4.10 -13.27
C PHE A 138 11.15 -3.66 -13.17
N GLY A 139 11.50 -2.84 -12.19
CA GLY A 139 12.82 -2.22 -12.07
C GLY A 139 13.74 -2.85 -11.03
N GLY A 140 14.86 -2.17 -10.83
CA GLY A 140 15.88 -2.52 -9.85
C GLY A 140 15.65 -1.91 -8.46
N THR A 141 14.46 -1.39 -8.14
CA THR A 141 14.21 -0.72 -6.85
C THR A 141 14.47 -1.67 -5.68
N VAL A 142 13.95 -2.90 -5.75
CA VAL A 142 14.13 -3.90 -4.68
C VAL A 142 15.62 -4.19 -4.39
N PRO A 143 16.47 -4.54 -5.38
CA PRO A 143 17.89 -4.75 -5.14
C PRO A 143 18.66 -3.48 -4.80
N ALA A 144 18.31 -2.33 -5.37
CA ALA A 144 18.94 -1.05 -5.03
C ALA A 144 18.73 -0.65 -3.56
N LEU A 145 17.60 -1.06 -2.96
CA LEU A 145 17.32 -0.90 -1.54
C LEU A 145 17.94 -2.00 -0.65
N GLY A 146 18.65 -2.97 -1.25
CA GLY A 146 19.28 -4.07 -0.52
C GLY A 146 18.29 -5.08 0.06
N LEU A 147 17.03 -5.08 -0.40
CA LEU A 147 15.96 -5.93 0.16
C LEU A 147 16.01 -7.37 -0.38
N ALA A 148 16.61 -7.58 -1.54
CA ALA A 148 16.93 -8.90 -2.10
C ALA A 148 18.08 -8.79 -3.13
N PRO A 149 18.77 -9.90 -3.45
CA PRO A 149 19.78 -9.91 -4.51
C PRO A 149 19.20 -9.56 -5.88
N ASP A 150 20.00 -8.88 -6.70
CA ASP A 150 19.66 -8.60 -8.09
C ASP A 150 19.53 -9.90 -8.90
N ASP A 151 18.44 -10.04 -9.65
CA ASP A 151 18.19 -11.19 -10.51
C ASP A 151 18.48 -10.91 -12.00
N ASN A 152 18.86 -9.68 -12.35
CA ASN A 152 19.17 -9.20 -13.70
C ASN A 152 18.02 -9.39 -14.70
N LYS A 153 16.77 -9.34 -14.23
CA LYS A 153 15.56 -9.49 -15.07
C LYS A 153 14.71 -8.23 -15.13
N GLU A 154 15.33 -7.08 -14.93
CA GLU A 154 14.63 -5.80 -14.96
C GLU A 154 14.10 -5.54 -16.38
N ILE A 155 12.99 -4.81 -16.48
CA ILE A 155 12.42 -4.32 -17.72
C ILE A 155 12.37 -2.79 -17.65
N PRO A 156 13.50 -2.09 -17.88
CA PRO A 156 13.62 -0.64 -17.62
C PRO A 156 12.63 0.23 -18.40
N THR A 157 12.12 -0.26 -19.54
CA THR A 157 11.13 0.47 -20.34
C THR A 157 9.74 0.51 -19.70
N LEU A 158 9.50 -0.25 -18.62
CA LEU A 158 8.22 -0.32 -17.92
C LEU A 158 8.29 0.28 -16.51
N THR A 159 9.35 1.02 -16.17
CA THR A 159 9.52 1.59 -14.82
C THR A 159 8.99 3.03 -14.68
N SER A 160 8.35 3.58 -15.71
CA SER A 160 7.79 4.93 -15.66
C SER A 160 6.55 5.09 -16.52
N ASP A 161 5.62 5.94 -16.08
CA ASP A 161 4.49 6.42 -16.89
C ASP A 161 4.82 7.69 -17.69
N ASN A 162 6.03 8.23 -17.51
CA ASN A 162 6.54 9.48 -18.09
C ASN A 162 5.82 10.74 -17.59
N VAL A 163 5.16 10.69 -16.42
CA VAL A 163 4.41 11.80 -15.82
C VAL A 163 5.02 12.20 -14.48
N GLY A 164 6.12 12.95 -14.56
CA GLY A 164 6.79 13.45 -13.37
C GLY A 164 6.04 14.57 -12.62
N ALA A 165 6.53 14.86 -11.40
CA ALA A 165 6.07 15.96 -10.56
C ALA A 165 6.30 17.37 -11.15
N SER A 166 7.08 17.49 -12.23
CA SER A 166 7.51 18.75 -12.86
C SER A 166 6.35 19.66 -13.31
N GLY A 167 5.19 19.08 -13.64
CA GLY A 167 3.98 19.81 -14.00
C GLY A 167 3.15 20.30 -12.80
N LYS A 168 3.54 19.94 -11.57
CA LYS A 168 2.83 20.31 -10.35
C LYS A 168 3.55 21.47 -9.66
N ARG A 169 2.77 22.41 -9.12
CA ARG A 169 3.30 23.56 -8.37
C ARG A 169 3.09 23.32 -6.88
N PHE A 170 4.09 22.79 -6.18
CA PHE A 170 4.01 22.65 -4.72
C PHE A 170 4.40 23.95 -4.00
N THR A 171 3.74 24.23 -2.88
CA THR A 171 4.04 25.34 -1.98
C THR A 171 4.47 24.79 -0.62
N SER A 172 5.18 25.58 0.17
CA SER A 172 5.59 25.20 1.54
C SER A 172 4.55 25.53 2.61
N THR A 173 3.42 26.12 2.23
CA THR A 173 2.36 26.56 3.14
C THR A 173 1.01 26.09 2.61
N PHE A 174 0.13 25.65 3.50
CA PHE A 174 -1.22 25.24 3.14
C PHE A 174 -1.98 26.39 2.43
N PRO A 175 -2.71 26.13 1.31
CA PRO A 175 -2.80 24.86 0.60
C PRO A 175 -1.49 24.53 -0.15
N TYR A 176 -1.02 23.28 -0.01
CA TYR A 176 0.29 22.84 -0.53
C TYR A 176 0.35 22.67 -2.06
N LEU A 177 -0.78 22.84 -2.75
CA LEU A 177 -0.88 22.88 -4.20
C LEU A 177 -1.15 24.32 -4.65
N GLY A 178 -0.24 24.85 -5.47
CA GLY A 178 -0.34 26.19 -6.05
C GLY A 178 -1.34 26.25 -7.21
N ALA A 179 -1.60 27.47 -7.68
CA ALA A 179 -2.54 27.70 -8.79
C ALA A 179 -2.20 26.86 -10.04
N PRO A 180 -3.21 26.39 -10.79
CA PRO A 180 -3.03 25.72 -12.06
C PRO A 180 -2.13 26.52 -13.01
N ARG A 181 -1.38 25.81 -13.86
CA ARG A 181 -0.53 26.39 -14.89
C ARG A 181 -0.91 25.83 -16.24
#